data_AF-A0A2M6YQ92-F1
#
_entry.id   AF-A0A2M6YQ92-F1
#
_cell.length_a   1.000
_cell.length_b   1.000
_cell.length_c   1.000
_cell.angle_alpha   90.00
_cell.angle_beta   90.00
_cell.angle_gamma   90.00
#
_symmetry.space_group_name_H-M   'P 1'
#
loop_
_entity.id
_entity.type
_entity.pdbx_description
1 polymer ?
#
loop_
_entity_poly.entity_id
_entity_poly.type
_entity_poly.pdbx_seq_one_letter_code
_entity_poly.pdbx_strand_id
1 'polypeptide(L)'
;SVTAGMAMYDTMQFIKPDVATTCMGIAASMGAFLLCAGTKGKRAALPNSRVMIHQPMAGTQGQVSDIVIMTEEFTKTKKKLKKGPKTRVMMFF
;
A
#
# COMPACT_ATOMS: atom_id res chain seq x y z
N SER A 1 -4.13 1.46 8.39
CA SER A 1 -5.38 1.20 7.66
C SER A 1 -5.12 1.21 6.16
N VAL A 2 -5.72 0.30 5.38
CA VAL A 2 -5.60 0.27 3.91
C VAL A 2 -6.38 1.41 3.26
N THR A 3 -7.60 1.69 3.72
CA THR A 3 -8.46 2.74 3.15
C THR A 3 -7.84 4.13 3.29
N ALA A 4 -7.25 4.44 4.44
CA ALA A 4 -6.54 5.71 4.65
C ALA A 4 -5.35 5.86 3.69
N GLY A 5 -4.56 4.79 3.50
CA GLY A 5 -3.44 4.82 2.56
C GLY A 5 -3.91 4.95 1.10
N MET A 6 -5.06 4.36 0.74
CA MET A 6 -5.65 4.54 -0.58
C MET A 6 -6.13 5.98 -0.81
N ALA A 7 -6.71 6.64 0.20
CA ALA A 7 -7.09 8.05 0.10
C ALA A 7 -5.87 8.96 -0.12
N MET A 8 -4.76 8.69 0.58
CA MET A 8 -3.49 9.38 0.34
C MET A 8 -2.96 9.12 -1.07
N TYR A 9 -2.98 7.87 -1.52
CA TYR A 9 -2.56 7.49 -2.87
C TYR A 9 -3.38 8.23 -3.93
N ASP A 10 -4.71 8.20 -3.84
CA ASP A 10 -5.60 8.86 -4.80
C ASP A 10 -5.34 10.37 -4.81
N THR A 11 -5.09 10.98 -3.65
CA THR A 11 -4.69 12.39 -3.55
C THR A 11 -3.36 12.66 -4.27
N MET A 12 -2.35 11.82 -4.05
CA MET A 12 -1.04 11.94 -4.73
C MET A 12 -1.17 11.85 -6.26
N GLN A 13 -2.11 11.04 -6.77
CA GLN A 13 -2.35 10.90 -8.21
C GLN A 13 -3.26 12.00 -8.78
N PHE A 14 -4.14 12.57 -7.97
CA PHE A 14 -5.12 13.57 -8.39
C PHE A 14 -4.51 14.97 -8.52
N ILE A 15 -3.60 15.33 -7.62
CA ILE A 15 -3.02 16.67 -7.59
C ILE A 15 -2.06 16.88 -8.77
N LYS A 16 -2.03 18.11 -9.30
CA LYS A 16 -1.14 18.49 -10.40
C LYS A 16 0.38 18.42 -10.09
N PRO A 17 0.89 18.84 -8.91
CA PRO A 17 2.32 18.81 -8.66
C PRO A 17 2.86 17.39 -8.51
N ASP A 18 4.11 17.19 -8.92
CA ASP A 18 4.83 15.95 -8.66
C ASP A 18 5.00 15.69 -7.17
N VAL A 19 4.75 14.45 -6.75
CA VAL A 19 4.96 14.04 -5.36
C VAL A 19 6.30 13.32 -5.23
N ALA A 20 7.26 13.98 -4.59
CA ALA A 20 8.50 13.34 -4.16
C ALA A 20 8.25 12.53 -2.88
N THR A 21 8.88 11.36 -2.80
CA THR A 21 8.74 10.47 -1.64
C THR A 21 10.11 10.01 -1.17
N THR A 22 10.35 10.08 0.14
CA THR A 22 11.63 9.71 0.74
C THR A 22 11.39 8.78 1.92
N CYS A 23 11.95 7.57 1.86
CA CYS A 23 11.94 6.65 2.98
C CYS A 23 13.03 7.02 3.98
N MET A 24 12.61 7.42 5.18
CA MET A 24 13.49 7.68 6.32
C MET A 24 13.17 6.66 7.41
N GLY A 25 14.13 5.79 7.74
CA GLY A 25 13.93 4.73 8.72
C GLY A 25 13.21 3.52 8.13
N ILE A 26 11.87 3.52 8.13
CA ILE A 26 11.09 2.38 7.61
C ILE A 26 9.86 2.81 6.82
N ALA A 27 9.65 2.18 5.67
CA ALA A 27 8.40 2.21 4.92
C ALA A 27 7.86 0.78 4.85
N ALA A 28 6.92 0.45 5.74
CA ALA A 28 6.30 -0.88 5.82
C ALA A 28 4.83 -0.84 5.40
N SER A 29 4.31 -1.92 4.82
CA SER A 29 2.90 -2.06 4.47
C SER A 29 2.43 -0.93 3.53
N MET A 30 1.36 -0.21 3.86
CA MET A 30 0.91 0.98 3.11
C MET A 30 1.97 2.07 3.01
N GLY A 31 2.93 2.16 3.94
CA GLY A 31 4.06 3.08 3.82
C GLY A 31 4.97 2.73 2.64
N ALA A 32 5.24 1.44 2.41
CA ALA A 32 5.98 0.98 1.24
C ALA A 32 5.20 1.26 -0.05
N PHE A 33 3.89 1.03 -0.03
CA PHE A 33 3.01 1.33 -1.17
C PHE A 33 3.06 2.81 -1.55
N LEU A 34 2.92 3.71 -0.57
CA LEU A 34 2.95 5.15 -0.80
C LEU A 34 4.31 5.68 -1.22
N LEU A 35 5.40 5.14 -0.66
CA LEU A 35 6.76 5.42 -1.14
C LEU A 35 6.89 5.16 -2.65
N CYS A 36 6.19 4.14 -3.15
CA CYS A 36 6.30 3.75 -4.55
C CYS A 36 5.34 4.50 -5.46
N ALA A 37 4.32 5.12 -4.88
CA ALA A 37 3.33 5.95 -5.55
C ALA A 37 3.86 7.36 -5.92
N GLY A 38 5.00 7.77 -5.37
CA GLY A 38 5.65 9.03 -5.77
C GLY A 38 6.07 9.04 -7.25
N THR A 39 6.24 10.23 -7.80
CA THR A 39 6.63 10.41 -9.21
C THR A 39 7.90 9.64 -9.54
N LYS A 40 7.92 8.94 -10.68
CA LYS A 40 9.10 8.19 -11.15
C LYS A 40 10.31 9.12 -11.23
N GLY A 41 11.44 8.70 -10.65
CA GLY A 41 12.66 9.51 -10.55
C GLY A 41 12.72 10.45 -9.33
N LYS A 42 11.63 10.61 -8.58
CA LYS A 42 11.55 11.41 -7.35
C LYS A 42 11.24 10.55 -6.10
N ARG A 43 11.63 9.28 -6.15
CA ARG A 43 11.48 8.32 -5.05
C ARG A 43 12.87 7.97 -4.52
N ALA A 44 13.09 8.18 -3.24
CA ALA A 44 14.39 7.97 -2.59
C ALA A 44 14.24 7.18 -1.29
N ALA A 45 15.33 6.54 -0.87
CA ALA A 45 15.45 5.94 0.45
C ALA A 45 16.84 6.27 0.98
N LEU A 46 16.94 6.57 2.27
CA LEU A 46 18.25 6.73 2.92
C LEU A 46 19.00 5.37 2.96
N PRO A 47 20.34 5.35 3.03
CA PRO A 47 21.14 4.12 2.93
C PRO A 47 20.78 3.03 3.96
N ASN A 48 20.33 3.43 5.15
CA ASN A 48 19.96 2.52 6.24
C ASN A 48 18.45 2.29 6.35
N SER A 49 17.65 2.85 5.43
CA SER A 49 16.20 2.69 5.45
C SER A 49 15.79 1.27 5.05
N ARG A 50 14.68 0.79 5.62
CA ARG A 50 14.08 -0.50 5.27
C ARG A 50 12.73 -0.31 4.59
N VAL A 51 12.48 -1.08 3.54
CA VAL A 51 11.18 -1.15 2.89
C VAL A 51 10.64 -2.56 3.03
N MET A 52 9.39 -2.69 3.49
CA MET A 52 8.78 -4.00 3.76
C MET A 52 7.37 -4.05 3.17
N ILE A 53 7.15 -5.04 2.31
CA ILE A 53 5.86 -5.27 1.66
C ILE A 53 5.32 -6.61 2.15
N HIS A 54 4.08 -6.59 2.60
CA HIS A 54 3.33 -7.79 2.95
C HIS A 54 1.89 -7.67 2.44
N GLN A 55 1.23 -8.81 2.29
CA GLN A 55 -0.19 -8.82 1.92
C GLN A 55 -1.05 -8.20 3.03
N PRO A 56 -2.17 -7.53 2.70
CA PRO A 56 -3.07 -6.97 3.71
C PRO A 56 -3.57 -8.08 4.64
N MET A 57 -3.58 -7.79 5.94
CA MET A 57 -4.18 -8.66 6.95
C MET A 57 -5.63 -8.22 7.16
N ALA A 58 -6.55 -9.20 7.17
CA ALA A 58 -7.97 -8.96 7.36
C ALA A 58 -8.62 -10.17 8.06
N GLY A 59 -9.68 -9.92 8.83
CA GLY A 59 -10.46 -10.93 9.53
C GLY A 59 -11.88 -10.40 9.77
N THR A 60 -12.85 -11.31 9.84
CA THR A 60 -14.27 -10.98 10.08
C THR A 60 -14.94 -12.12 10.86
N GLN A 61 -16.05 -11.82 11.52
CA GLN A 61 -16.89 -12.76 12.27
C GLN A 61 -18.35 -12.28 12.21
N GLY A 62 -19.33 -13.19 12.29
CA GLY A 62 -20.74 -12.82 12.23
C GLY A 62 -21.62 -13.87 11.54
N GLN A 63 -22.76 -13.44 11.00
CA GLN A 63 -23.60 -14.32 10.19
C GLN A 63 -22.83 -14.81 8.96
N VAL A 64 -23.17 -16.01 8.49
CA VAL A 64 -22.52 -16.62 7.33
C VAL A 64 -22.56 -15.70 6.11
N SER A 65 -23.69 -15.02 5.88
CA SER A 65 -23.84 -14.00 4.82
C SER A 65 -22.81 -12.87 4.93
N ASP A 66 -22.65 -12.30 6.12
CA ASP A 66 -21.73 -11.18 6.36
C ASP A 66 -20.27 -11.62 6.21
N ILE A 67 -19.94 -12.83 6.66
CA ILE A 67 -18.62 -13.42 6.48
C ILE A 67 -18.29 -13.55 4.99
N VAL A 68 -19.22 -14.05 4.18
CA VAL A 68 -19.02 -14.20 2.72
C VAL A 68 -18.80 -12.84 2.08
N ILE A 69 -19.67 -11.86 2.35
CA ILE A 69 -19.56 -10.50 1.79
C ILE A 69 -18.20 -9.86 2.15
N MET A 70 -17.81 -9.92 3.42
CA MET A 70 -16.55 -9.34 3.88
C MET A 70 -15.33 -10.05 3.29
N THR A 71 -15.39 -11.37 3.12
CA THR A 71 -14.30 -12.14 2.50
C THR A 71 -14.11 -11.78 1.03
N GLU A 72 -15.20 -11.52 0.30
CA GLU A 72 -15.13 -11.00 -1.07
C GLU A 72 -14.48 -9.62 -1.13
N GLU A 73 -14.83 -8.71 -0.21
CA GLU A 73 -14.22 -7.38 -0.12
C GLU A 73 -12.73 -7.42 0.22
N PHE A 74 -12.31 -8.32 1.12
CA PHE A 74 -10.90 -8.56 1.41
C PHE A 74 -10.15 -9.03 0.16
N THR A 75 -10.77 -9.92 -0.62
CA THR A 75 -10.19 -10.41 -1.87
C THR A 75 -10.06 -9.30 -2.92
N LYS A 76 -11.08 -8.45 -3.06
CA LYS A 76 -11.04 -7.27 -3.95
C LYS A 76 -9.93 -6.32 -3.53
N THR A 77 -9.81 -6.03 -2.24
CA THR A 77 -8.78 -5.15 -1.68
C THR A 77 -7.37 -5.68 -1.95
N LYS A 78 -7.12 -6.97 -1.70
CA LYS A 78 -5.83 -7.63 -2.02
C LYS A 78 -5.49 -7.51 -3.50
N LYS A 79 -6.46 -7.72 -4.39
CA LYS A 79 -6.26 -7.58 -5.85
C LYS A 79 -5.95 -6.13 -6.24
N LYS A 80 -6.63 -5.14 -5.65
CA LYS A 80 -6.39 -3.71 -5.92
C LYS A 80 -4.97 -3.30 -5.55
N LEU A 81 -4.50 -3.69 -4.36
CA LEU A 81 -3.14 -3.40 -3.91
C LEU A 81 -2.06 -4.06 -4.78
N LYS A 82 -2.29 -5.30 -5.24
CA LYS A 82 -1.37 -6.00 -6.15
C LYS A 82 -1.21 -5.32 -7.52
N LYS A 83 -2.27 -4.64 -8.00
CA LYS A 83 -2.25 -3.90 -9.27
C LYS A 83 -1.61 -2.51 -9.17
N GLY A 84 -1.44 -1.98 -7.95
CA GLY A 84 -0.86 -0.66 -7.71
C GLY A 84 0.63 -0.55 -8.04
N PRO A 85 1.30 0.52 -7.58
CA PRO A 85 2.71 0.78 -7.89
C PRO A 85 3.59 -0.44 -7.63
N LYS A 86 4.22 -0.95 -8.70
CA LYS A 86 5.11 -2.10 -8.58
C LYS A 86 6.38 -1.68 -7.88
N THR A 87 6.69 -2.37 -6.79
CA THR A 87 7.95 -2.17 -6.09
C THR A 87 8.84 -3.39 -6.25
N ARG A 88 10.09 -3.18 -6.64
CA ARG A 88 11.15 -4.19 -6.49
C ARG A 88 11.68 -4.10 -5.06
N VAL A 89 11.05 -4.78 -4.11
CA VAL A 89 11.61 -4.97 -2.76
C VAL A 89 11.40 -6.39 -2.33
N MET A 90 12.36 -6.89 -1.55
CA MET A 90 12.34 -8.20 -0.93
C MET A 90 11.08 -8.36 -0.09
N MET A 91 10.27 -9.35 -0.46
CA MET A 91 9.11 -9.80 0.28
C MET A 91 9.66 -10.65 1.43
N PHE A 92 9.55 -10.19 2.67
CA PHE A 92 9.78 -11.05 3.84
C PHE A 92 8.43 -11.69 4.17
N PHE A 93 8.32 -12.98 3.89
CA PHE A 93 7.28 -13.85 4.44
C PHE A 93 7.63 -14.20 5.89
#